data_AF-A0A9D5SVW3-F1
#
_entry.id   AF-A0A9D5SVW3-F1
#
_cell.length_a   1.000
_cell.length_b   1.000
_cell.length_c   1.000
_cell.angle_alpha   90.00
_cell.angle_beta   90.00
_cell.angle_gamma   90.00
#
_symmetry.space_group_name_H-M   'P 1'
#
loop_
_entity.id
_entity.type
_entity.pdbx_description
1 polymer ?
#
loop_
_entity_poly.entity_id
_entity_poly.type
_entity_poly.pdbx_seq_one_letter_code
_entity_poly.pdbx_strand_id
1 'polypeptide(L)'
;MYRGKPPAIENRYEGDFAPFPIQVRVRKTGRTYEEESLIAVRTATDIVEACGSDCRRYIDLPEEGVAVVCPFKRGIVADFDLAATLLKYLLNKHRKVPKLLYMFRRPSVVLCFPRSVKLTTVETAAYNDCMMQAGCGKVRFFEGGIDELPRELEGKFDIAIGITYEEPRE
;
A
#
# COMPACT_ATOMS: atom_id res chain seq x y z
N MET A 1 -16.79 7.45 13.94
CA MET A 1 -17.38 8.55 13.13
C MET A 1 -16.21 9.20 12.42
N TYR A 2 -16.20 9.10 11.09
CA TYR A 2 -15.12 9.46 10.15
C TYR A 2 -14.57 10.89 10.35
N ARG A 3 -13.80 11.13 11.43
CA ARG A 3 -13.16 12.41 11.78
C ARG A 3 -11.65 12.22 11.75
N GLY A 4 -10.95 13.12 11.04
CA GLY A 4 -9.49 13.07 10.91
C GLY A 4 -8.95 12.10 9.86
N LYS A 5 -9.83 11.46 9.08
CA LYS A 5 -9.47 10.55 7.99
C LYS A 5 -9.21 11.30 6.68
N PRO A 6 -8.48 10.70 5.72
CA PRO A 6 -8.25 11.27 4.40
C PRO A 6 -9.57 11.65 3.70
N PRO A 7 -9.54 12.69 2.82
CA PRO A 7 -10.73 13.09 2.07
C PRO A 7 -11.22 11.96 1.17
N ALA A 8 -12.55 11.87 1.01
CA ALA A 8 -13.15 10.98 0.04
C ALA A 8 -12.80 11.44 -1.38
N ILE A 9 -12.53 10.47 -2.26
CA ILE A 9 -12.28 10.72 -3.67
C ILE A 9 -13.63 10.85 -4.37
N GLU A 10 -14.09 12.10 -4.50
CA GLU A 10 -15.31 12.47 -5.20
C GLU A 10 -15.03 12.70 -6.71
N ASN A 11 -14.44 11.70 -7.38
CA ASN A 11 -14.02 11.75 -8.79
C ASN A 11 -12.90 12.74 -9.17
N ARG A 12 -12.23 13.35 -8.19
CA ARG A 12 -11.03 14.16 -8.41
C ARG A 12 -9.80 13.39 -8.00
N TYR A 13 -9.08 12.86 -8.98
CA TYR A 13 -7.75 12.24 -8.82
C TYR A 13 -6.67 13.33 -8.65
N GLU A 14 -6.98 14.38 -7.89
CA GLU A 14 -6.18 15.60 -7.83
C GLU A 14 -5.90 15.97 -6.37
N GLY A 15 -4.76 16.63 -6.15
CA GLY A 15 -4.31 17.09 -4.84
C GLY A 15 -3.47 16.06 -4.09
N ASP A 16 -3.18 16.37 -2.82
CA ASP A 16 -2.18 15.65 -2.02
C ASP A 16 -2.53 14.16 -1.77
N PHE A 17 -3.79 13.76 -1.95
CA PHE A 17 -4.27 12.38 -1.76
C PHE A 17 -4.63 11.69 -3.08
N ALA A 18 -4.14 12.19 -4.21
CA ALA A 18 -4.29 11.52 -5.49
C ALA A 18 -3.78 10.07 -5.39
N PRO A 19 -4.55 9.07 -5.83
CA PRO A 19 -4.11 7.69 -5.76
C PRO A 19 -3.05 7.43 -6.82
N PHE A 20 -2.20 6.44 -6.54
CA PHE A 20 -1.10 6.02 -7.39
C PHE A 20 -1.03 4.49 -7.44
N PRO A 21 -0.44 3.90 -8.49
CA PRO A 21 -0.20 2.48 -8.54
C PRO A 21 0.76 2.02 -7.42
N ILE A 22 0.51 0.84 -6.88
CA ILE A 22 1.43 0.15 -5.99
C ILE A 22 1.84 -1.13 -6.70
N GLN A 23 3.11 -1.20 -7.09
CA GLN A 23 3.67 -2.40 -7.68
C GLN A 23 4.02 -3.41 -6.59
N VAL A 24 3.77 -4.69 -6.85
CA VAL A 24 4.14 -5.77 -5.94
C VAL A 24 4.80 -6.89 -6.73
N ARG A 25 6.02 -7.26 -6.33
CA ARG A 25 6.78 -8.39 -6.91
C ARG A 25 6.99 -9.49 -5.88
N VAL A 26 6.54 -10.70 -6.22
CA VAL A 26 6.74 -11.90 -5.40
C VAL A 26 7.94 -12.67 -5.93
N ARG A 27 9.09 -12.50 -5.25
CA ARG A 27 10.39 -13.05 -5.67
C ARG A 27 10.33 -14.52 -6.07
N LYS A 28 9.79 -15.39 -5.20
CA LYS A 28 9.79 -16.85 -5.41
C LYS A 28 9.08 -17.26 -6.71
N THR A 29 8.10 -16.48 -7.14
CA THR A 29 7.28 -16.79 -8.32
C THR A 29 7.64 -15.94 -9.54
N GLY A 30 8.46 -14.89 -9.36
CA GLY A 30 8.72 -13.88 -10.39
C GLY A 30 7.50 -13.05 -10.80
N ARG A 31 6.35 -13.23 -10.15
CA ARG A 31 5.10 -12.52 -10.50
C ARG A 31 5.15 -11.09 -10.01
N THR A 32 4.83 -10.18 -10.91
CA THR A 32 4.59 -8.77 -10.63
C THR A 32 3.14 -8.43 -10.94
N TYR A 33 2.53 -7.60 -10.12
CA TYR A 33 1.19 -7.06 -10.34
C TYR A 33 1.09 -5.66 -9.74
N GLU A 34 0.04 -4.93 -10.11
CA GLU A 34 -0.22 -3.57 -9.66
C GLU A 34 -1.57 -3.51 -8.95
N GLU A 35 -1.64 -2.69 -7.90
CA GLU A 35 -2.88 -2.33 -7.22
C GLU A 35 -3.03 -0.83 -7.10
N GLU A 36 -4.27 -0.34 -7.04
CA GLU A 36 -4.50 1.07 -6.73
C GLU A 36 -4.25 1.35 -5.24
N SER A 37 -3.74 2.54 -4.91
CA SER A 37 -3.56 2.97 -3.53
C SER A 37 -4.88 3.39 -2.85
N LEU A 38 -5.95 2.60 -3.01
CA LEU A 38 -7.31 2.94 -2.60
C LEU A 38 -7.90 1.97 -1.57
N ILE A 39 -8.78 2.51 -0.73
CA ILE A 39 -9.62 1.75 0.20
C ILE A 39 -11.03 2.30 0.18
N ALA A 40 -12.03 1.42 0.10
CA ALA A 40 -13.43 1.75 0.31
C ALA A 40 -13.83 1.45 1.77
N VAL A 41 -14.41 2.44 2.45
CA VAL A 41 -14.74 2.38 3.88
C VAL A 41 -16.18 2.79 4.09
N ARG A 42 -16.94 1.99 4.85
CA ARG A 42 -18.27 2.37 5.33
C ARG A 42 -18.15 3.43 6.41
N THR A 43 -18.64 4.64 6.14
CA THR A 43 -18.40 5.84 6.98
C THR A 43 -19.07 5.78 8.36
N ALA A 44 -20.16 5.00 8.48
CA ALA A 44 -20.88 4.81 9.73
C ALA A 44 -20.13 3.88 10.72
N THR A 45 -19.42 2.87 10.20
CA THR A 45 -18.82 1.79 11.00
C THR A 45 -17.31 1.73 10.91
N ASP A 46 -16.70 2.52 10.03
CA ASP A 46 -15.27 2.48 9.71
C ASP A 46 -14.80 1.09 9.19
N ILE A 47 -15.73 0.26 8.71
CA ILE A 47 -15.45 -1.06 8.14
C ILE A 47 -14.91 -0.91 6.72
N VAL A 48 -13.77 -1.55 6.43
CA VAL A 48 -13.20 -1.64 5.09
C VAL A 48 -13.99 -2.64 4.25
N GLU A 49 -14.48 -2.20 3.09
CA GLU A 49 -15.30 -3.02 2.20
C GLU A 49 -14.58 -3.47 0.93
N ALA A 50 -13.57 -2.71 0.49
CA ALA A 50 -12.68 -3.06 -0.61
C ALA A 50 -11.32 -2.38 -0.46
N CYS A 51 -10.30 -2.97 -1.09
CA CYS A 51 -8.95 -2.44 -1.17
C CYS A 51 -8.44 -2.57 -2.60
N GLY A 52 -7.50 -1.70 -3.00
CA GLY A 52 -6.88 -1.82 -4.32
C GLY A 52 -7.85 -1.53 -5.46
N SER A 53 -7.64 -2.24 -6.57
CA SER A 53 -8.50 -2.21 -7.74
C SER A 53 -9.97 -2.55 -7.46
N ASP A 54 -10.27 -3.30 -6.39
CA ASP A 54 -11.64 -3.64 -6.00
C ASP A 54 -12.44 -2.39 -5.57
N CYS A 55 -11.77 -1.29 -5.21
CA CYS A 55 -12.40 -0.01 -4.89
C CYS A 55 -13.09 0.63 -6.11
N ARG A 56 -12.69 0.26 -7.32
CA ARG A 56 -13.21 0.85 -8.56
C ARG A 56 -14.73 0.71 -8.69
N ARG A 57 -15.31 -0.37 -8.15
CA ARG A 57 -16.76 -0.57 -8.14
C ARG A 57 -17.52 0.57 -7.45
N TYR A 58 -16.94 1.16 -6.40
CA TYR A 58 -17.53 2.26 -5.64
C TYR A 58 -17.29 3.63 -6.28
N ILE A 59 -16.28 3.73 -7.14
CA ILE A 59 -16.04 4.94 -7.95
C ILE A 59 -17.01 4.94 -9.13
N ASP A 60 -17.12 3.82 -9.82
CA ASP A 60 -17.96 3.69 -11.02
C ASP A 60 -19.46 3.68 -10.64
N LEU A 61 -19.81 3.07 -9.49
CA LEU A 61 -21.17 3.04 -8.95
C LEU A 61 -21.15 3.47 -7.46
N PRO A 62 -21.25 4.78 -7.17
CA PRO A 62 -21.25 5.28 -5.80
C PRO A 62 -22.41 4.72 -4.97
N GLU A 63 -22.09 4.19 -3.79
CA GLU A 63 -23.06 3.70 -2.81
C GLU A 63 -23.14 4.66 -1.61
N GLU A 64 -24.36 4.85 -1.08
CA GLU A 64 -24.56 5.73 0.07
C GLU A 64 -23.83 5.20 1.32
N GLY A 65 -23.09 6.09 1.98
CA GLY A 65 -22.35 5.77 3.20
C GLY A 65 -21.05 4.99 2.98
N VAL A 66 -20.56 4.85 1.74
CA VAL A 66 -19.23 4.32 1.44
C VAL A 66 -18.35 5.44 0.87
N ALA A 67 -17.18 5.65 1.48
CA ALA A 67 -16.17 6.58 1.02
C ALA A 67 -14.97 5.81 0.46
N VAL A 68 -14.51 6.19 -0.73
CA VAL A 68 -13.27 5.69 -1.32
C VAL A 68 -12.15 6.69 -1.03
N VAL A 69 -11.06 6.24 -0.43
CA VAL A 69 -9.97 7.11 0.03
C VAL A 69 -8.60 6.57 -0.31
N CYS A 70 -7.63 7.46 -0.48
CA CYS A 70 -6.21 7.12 -0.49
C CYS A 70 -5.64 7.30 0.92
N PRO A 71 -5.06 6.26 1.56
CA PRO A 71 -4.49 6.38 2.91
C PRO A 71 -3.12 7.07 2.93
N PHE A 72 -2.60 7.44 1.75
CA PHE A 72 -1.30 8.07 1.59
C PHE A 72 -1.47 9.51 1.11
N LYS A 73 -0.69 10.42 1.70
CA LYS A 73 -0.54 11.79 1.27
C LYS A 73 0.78 11.92 0.52
N ARG A 74 0.76 12.19 -0.79
CA ARG A 74 1.96 12.33 -1.65
C ARG A 74 2.93 11.14 -1.50
N GLY A 75 2.38 9.92 -1.47
CA GLY A 75 3.17 8.70 -1.28
C GLY A 75 3.67 8.46 0.15
N ILE A 76 3.23 9.24 1.15
CA ILE A 76 3.58 9.08 2.57
C ILE A 76 2.37 8.60 3.36
N VAL A 77 2.55 7.74 4.38
CA VAL A 77 1.46 7.29 5.26
C VAL A 77 0.79 8.49 5.94
N ALA A 78 -0.51 8.66 5.70
CA ALA A 78 -1.32 9.73 6.31
C ALA A 78 -2.39 9.18 7.26
N ASP A 79 -2.89 7.98 6.99
CA ASP A 79 -3.78 7.23 7.89
C ASP A 79 -3.17 5.85 8.16
N PHE A 80 -2.77 5.62 9.42
CA PHE A 80 -2.04 4.43 9.81
C PHE A 80 -2.88 3.15 9.69
N ASP A 81 -4.10 3.17 10.20
CA ASP A 81 -4.97 1.99 10.23
C ASP A 81 -5.42 1.58 8.82
N LEU A 82 -5.74 2.56 7.98
CA LEU A 82 -6.08 2.34 6.60
C LEU A 82 -4.85 1.86 5.80
N ALA A 83 -3.71 2.54 5.92
CA ALA A 83 -2.48 2.13 5.21
C ALA A 83 -2.05 0.71 5.60
N ALA A 84 -2.05 0.36 6.89
CA ALA A 84 -1.74 -0.99 7.35
C ALA A 84 -2.72 -2.03 6.80
N THR A 85 -4.01 -1.69 6.69
CA THR A 85 -5.02 -2.57 6.11
C THR A 85 -4.79 -2.81 4.62
N LEU A 86 -4.48 -1.77 3.84
CA LEU A 86 -4.14 -1.89 2.43
C LEU A 86 -2.85 -2.68 2.22
N LEU A 87 -1.80 -2.38 2.98
CA LEU A 87 -0.53 -3.12 2.89
C LEU A 87 -0.71 -4.59 3.27
N LYS A 88 -1.55 -4.90 4.27
CA LYS A 88 -1.93 -6.27 4.62
C LYS A 88 -2.67 -6.96 3.48
N TYR A 89 -3.56 -6.25 2.79
CA TYR A 89 -4.21 -6.77 1.58
C TYR A 89 -3.17 -7.15 0.50
N LEU A 90 -2.22 -6.26 0.20
CA LEU A 90 -1.15 -6.52 -0.78
C LEU A 90 -0.30 -7.74 -0.40
N LEU A 91 0.04 -7.89 0.89
CA LEU A 91 0.80 -9.06 1.35
C LEU A 91 0.04 -10.37 1.15
N ASN A 92 -1.29 -10.34 1.15
CA ASN A 92 -2.12 -11.56 1.14
C ASN A 92 -2.73 -11.89 -0.22
N LYS A 93 -2.95 -10.89 -1.11
CA LYS A 93 -3.74 -11.04 -2.36
C LYS A 93 -3.31 -12.22 -3.23
N HIS A 94 -2.00 -12.44 -3.39
CA HIS A 94 -1.47 -13.47 -4.32
C HIS A 94 -0.61 -14.55 -3.67
N ARG A 95 -0.58 -14.63 -2.35
CA ARG A 95 0.17 -15.67 -1.65
C ARG A 95 -0.65 -16.96 -1.60
N LYS A 96 -0.35 -17.89 -2.52
CA LYS A 96 -0.88 -19.28 -2.55
C LYS A 96 -0.40 -20.17 -1.38
N VAL A 97 0.09 -19.58 -0.30
CA VAL A 97 0.63 -20.33 0.84
C VAL A 97 -0.57 -20.76 1.71
N PRO A 98 -0.64 -22.00 2.23
CA PRO A 98 -1.70 -22.38 3.16
C PRO A 98 -1.70 -21.46 4.38
N LYS A 99 -2.87 -21.02 4.85
CA LYS A 99 -3.04 -20.16 6.05
C LYS A 99 -2.23 -20.67 7.26
N LEU A 100 -2.06 -21.99 7.39
CA LEU A 100 -1.28 -22.61 8.48
C LEU A 100 0.21 -22.25 8.45
N LEU A 101 0.82 -22.07 7.27
CA LEU A 101 2.24 -21.71 7.14
C LEU A 101 2.51 -20.24 7.48
N TYR A 102 1.47 -19.38 7.47
CA TYR A 102 1.57 -17.97 7.87
C TYR A 102 1.82 -17.79 9.36
N MET A 103 1.32 -18.72 10.18
CA MET A 103 1.49 -18.63 11.63
C MET A 103 2.96 -18.78 12.04
N PHE A 104 3.76 -19.45 11.20
CA PHE A 104 5.16 -19.78 11.50
C PHE A 104 6.19 -18.95 10.74
N ARG A 105 5.84 -18.27 9.63
CA ARG A 105 6.82 -17.49 8.86
C ARG A 105 6.28 -16.16 8.34
N ARG A 106 6.61 -15.09 9.04
CA ARG A 106 6.38 -13.71 8.60
C ARG A 106 7.28 -13.38 7.39
N PRO A 107 6.74 -12.81 6.29
CA PRO A 107 7.54 -12.48 5.11
C PRO A 107 8.52 -11.34 5.41
N SER A 108 9.66 -11.36 4.73
CA SER A 108 10.54 -10.20 4.63
C SER A 108 10.14 -9.35 3.43
N VAL A 109 10.14 -8.02 3.60
CA VAL A 109 9.69 -7.08 2.56
C VAL A 109 10.75 -6.02 2.31
N VAL A 110 10.93 -5.65 1.05
CA VAL A 110 11.59 -4.40 0.66
C VAL A 110 10.53 -3.43 0.14
N LEU A 111 10.50 -2.22 0.71
CA LEU A 111 9.73 -1.10 0.20
C LEU A 111 10.62 -0.27 -0.71
N CYS A 112 10.17 -0.05 -1.93
CA CYS A 112 10.83 0.72 -2.97
C CYS A 112 10.11 2.06 -3.12
N PHE A 113 10.87 3.15 -3.12
CA PHE A 113 10.36 4.51 -3.32
C PHE A 113 11.10 5.17 -4.47
N PRO A 114 10.44 5.98 -5.32
CA PRO A 114 11.10 6.65 -6.42
C PRO A 114 12.10 7.65 -5.84
N ARG A 115 13.22 7.89 -6.53
CA ARG A 115 14.28 8.81 -6.03
C ARG A 115 13.80 10.25 -5.85
N SER A 116 12.70 10.63 -6.49
CA SER A 116 12.03 11.92 -6.28
C SER A 116 11.42 12.06 -4.89
N VAL A 117 11.09 10.96 -4.21
CA VAL A 117 10.50 10.94 -2.87
C VAL A 117 11.59 10.67 -1.83
N LYS A 118 11.88 11.68 -1.01
CA LYS A 118 12.84 11.55 0.10
C LYS A 118 12.09 11.27 1.40
N LEU A 119 12.22 10.05 1.90
CA LEU A 119 11.66 9.68 3.19
C LEU A 119 12.48 10.25 4.35
N THR A 120 11.80 10.95 5.25
CA THR A 120 12.35 11.31 6.55
C THR A 120 12.35 10.12 7.52
N THR A 121 13.04 10.25 8.65
CA THR A 121 13.05 9.22 9.70
C THR A 121 11.64 8.91 10.21
N VAL A 122 10.78 9.93 10.31
CA VAL A 122 9.39 9.76 10.77
C VAL A 122 8.57 8.97 9.76
N GLU A 123 8.72 9.26 8.48
CA GLU A 123 7.98 8.60 7.40
C GLU A 123 8.44 7.15 7.23
N THR A 124 9.74 6.92 7.33
CA THR A 124 10.34 5.57 7.35
C THR A 124 9.80 4.76 8.54
N ALA A 125 9.70 5.36 9.72
CA ALA A 125 9.12 4.71 10.90
C ALA A 125 7.63 4.39 10.69
N ALA A 126 6.85 5.33 10.15
CA ALA A 126 5.43 5.13 9.88
C ALA A 126 5.18 3.96 8.92
N TYR A 127 5.96 3.88 7.83
CA TYR A 127 5.91 2.75 6.90
C TYR A 127 6.32 1.43 7.54
N ASN A 128 7.40 1.45 8.33
CA ASN A 128 7.85 0.27 9.05
C ASN A 128 6.73 -0.27 9.95
N ASP A 129 6.12 0.60 10.75
CA ASP A 129 5.10 0.21 11.71
C ASP A 129 3.82 -0.32 11.03
N CYS A 130 3.39 0.32 9.93
CA CYS A 130 2.27 -0.18 9.12
C CYS A 130 2.55 -1.59 8.58
N MET A 131 3.75 -1.82 8.08
CA MET A 131 4.16 -3.13 7.55
C MET A 131 4.26 -4.19 8.64
N MET A 132 4.76 -3.82 9.82
CA MET A 132 4.79 -4.73 10.98
C MET A 132 3.38 -5.12 11.42
N GLN A 133 2.44 -4.17 11.46
CA GLN A 133 1.02 -4.43 11.73
C GLN A 133 0.37 -5.28 10.62
N ALA A 134 0.77 -5.07 9.36
CA ALA A 134 0.34 -5.88 8.23
C ALA A 134 0.81 -7.35 8.30
N GLY A 135 1.70 -7.69 9.24
CA GLY A 135 2.20 -9.05 9.48
C GLY A 135 3.57 -9.32 8.87
N CYS A 136 4.30 -8.27 8.46
CA CYS A 136 5.69 -8.38 8.02
C CYS A 136 6.60 -8.81 9.17
N GLY A 137 7.67 -9.54 8.85
CA GLY A 137 8.70 -9.94 9.81
C GLY A 137 9.90 -9.01 9.80
N LYS A 138 10.20 -8.42 8.64
CA LYS A 138 11.33 -7.50 8.45
C LYS A 138 11.09 -6.60 7.26
N VAL A 139 11.25 -5.29 7.48
CA VAL A 139 11.13 -4.28 6.42
C VAL A 139 12.51 -3.75 6.07
N ARG A 140 12.75 -3.52 4.78
CA ARG A 140 13.91 -2.82 4.24
C ARG A 140 13.40 -1.71 3.33
N PHE A 141 14.19 -0.66 3.18
CA PHE A 141 13.87 0.45 2.29
C PHE A 141 14.90 0.51 1.17
N PHE A 142 14.45 0.85 -0.03
CA PHE A 142 15.27 1.01 -1.22
C PHE A 142 14.86 2.26 -1.99
N GLU A 143 15.85 3.05 -2.39
CA GLU A 143 15.68 4.26 -3.18
C GLU A 143 15.83 3.94 -4.67
N GLY A 144 14.69 3.84 -5.37
CA GLY A 144 14.55 3.40 -6.76
C GLY A 144 13.31 2.55 -6.95
N GLY A 145 12.95 2.30 -8.21
CA GLY A 145 11.84 1.40 -8.56
C GLY A 145 12.14 -0.07 -8.24
N ILE A 146 11.11 -0.91 -8.25
CA ILE A 146 11.25 -2.37 -8.06
C ILE A 146 12.19 -2.99 -9.12
N ASP A 147 12.17 -2.48 -10.34
CA ASP A 147 12.98 -2.98 -11.46
C ASP A 147 14.47 -2.60 -11.33
N GLU A 148 14.78 -1.65 -10.46
CA GLU A 148 16.14 -1.21 -10.16
C GLU A 148 16.75 -1.94 -8.96
N LEU A 149 16.00 -2.87 -8.35
CA LEU A 149 16.48 -3.58 -7.17
C LEU A 149 17.80 -4.32 -7.49
N PRO A 150 18.86 -4.08 -6.70
CA PRO A 150 20.16 -4.68 -6.95
C PRO A 150 20.11 -6.19 -6.69
N ARG A 151 20.86 -6.96 -7.47
CA ARG A 151 20.87 -8.43 -7.39
C ARG A 151 21.26 -8.94 -5.99
N GLU A 152 22.06 -8.18 -5.25
CA GLU A 152 22.48 -8.48 -3.88
C GLU A 152 21.33 -8.40 -2.86
N LEU A 153 20.23 -7.71 -3.19
CA LEU A 153 19.03 -7.63 -2.35
C LEU A 153 18.00 -8.71 -2.68
N GLU A 154 17.97 -9.26 -3.90
CA GLU A 154 17.01 -10.31 -4.30
C GLU A 154 17.00 -11.50 -3.32
N GLY A 155 18.14 -11.91 -2.78
CA GLY A 155 18.19 -12.98 -1.77
C GLY A 155 17.60 -12.62 -0.39
N LYS A 156 17.34 -11.35 -0.11
CA LYS A 156 17.12 -10.81 1.25
C LYS A 156 15.68 -10.38 1.57
N PHE A 157 14.75 -10.52 0.63
CA PHE A 157 13.32 -10.22 0.81
C PHE A 157 12.44 -11.27 0.12
N ASP A 158 11.24 -11.53 0.63
CA ASP A 158 10.27 -12.42 -0.01
C ASP A 158 9.35 -11.67 -1.00
N ILE A 159 9.04 -10.41 -0.70
CA ILE A 159 8.16 -9.53 -1.47
C ILE A 159 8.81 -8.15 -1.60
N ALA A 160 8.74 -7.56 -2.80
CA ALA A 160 9.02 -6.14 -3.01
C ALA A 160 7.71 -5.40 -3.23
N ILE A 161 7.55 -4.24 -2.59
CA ILE A 161 6.40 -3.35 -2.77
C ILE A 161 6.95 -1.99 -3.19
N GLY A 162 6.47 -1.47 -4.32
CA GLY A 162 6.90 -0.21 -4.91
C GLY A 162 5.79 0.81 -4.77
N ILE A 163 6.05 1.85 -4.00
CA ILE A 163 5.21 3.04 -3.94
C ILE A 163 5.58 3.87 -5.17
N THR A 164 4.72 3.95 -6.19
CA THR A 164 5.08 4.61 -7.47
C THR A 164 4.59 6.05 -7.56
N TYR A 165 4.33 6.70 -6.42
CA TYR A 165 3.92 8.10 -6.40
C TYR A 165 5.04 8.97 -6.99
N GLU A 166 4.72 9.70 -8.04
CA GLU A 166 5.57 10.78 -8.58
C GLU A 166 4.91 12.11 -8.27
N GLU A 167 5.71 13.10 -7.86
CA GLU A 167 5.19 14.46 -7.78
C GLU A 167 4.76 14.93 -9.18
N PRO A 168 3.57 15.54 -9.32
CA PRO A 168 3.16 16.14 -10.58
C PRO A 168 4.25 17.11 -11.06
N ARG A 169 4.67 16.97 -12.32
CA ARG A 169 5.56 17.97 -12.93
C ARG A 169 4.75 19.25 -13.11
N GLU A 170 5.24 20.34 -12.52
CA GLU A 170 4.71 21.71 -12.73
C GLU A 170 4.70 22.11 -14.21
#